data_AF-A0A3N4IE50-F1
#
_entry.id   AF-A0A3N4IE50-F1
#
_cell.length_a   1.000
_cell.length_b   1.000
_cell.length_c   1.000
_cell.angle_alpha   90.00
_cell.angle_beta   90.00
_cell.angle_gamma   90.00
#
_symmetry.space_group_name_H-M   'P 1'
#
loop_
_entity.id
_entity.type
_entity.pdbx_description
1 polymer ?
#
loop_
_entity_poly.entity_id
_entity_poly.type
_entity_poly.pdbx_seq_one_letter_code
_entity_poly.pdbx_strand_id
1 'polypeptide(L)'
;MREAMEGLKKIVNYDKIIPLVEHNGGGFDRAKAVLELKRMKFCFSKKKHLKVKELAEYNQQLTDILCCCNNIIPIPEVSRRTSRSDPLSVFEKIRQNGSQIYSALKRHMLCSSGDCEDHRVCLSVEANREHKLGSHLNFLFLFTRADKADKTPPIQYLKIDRVSENEKEKAANKIADATHVSSQNLETKDASRGLNLDFNFSASPTAGSEQSLRPEIRTGRSLTKLVKSVKVSFKRSTSSSTTASTGSSTFSMLTASTTVSNCSTVYSQETSKTSTTSCSEKTVVEHFEHIHLQPPDYIKDLCTTIHGCPVDGDLGVIGDEYNRRFRLIKATSRKQQCEFPELVPFSELAGKVQIDRENRFLMAAHIASMLLQAHSTPWLPVDWSRKDICFFTTGSSIYSNIPYISSSLDPSTSADDRDQYAEMSEEDREDVTRDSIRTLGIVITELIIGKNICSAAPQVEAKEAKPSFQYSRPDHNAVLPRSQKWVNKVGAEAGPEIADVVSRCLHSTLGPTPNLSDKRFRRAIYEGVIRPLLDATAPWPEVFEF
;
A
#
# COMPACT_ATOMS: atom_id res chain seq x y z
N MET A 1 -4.49 -45.13 1.28
CA MET A 1 -3.33 -45.76 1.98
C MET A 1 -3.69 -46.35 3.36
N ARG A 2 -4.41 -45.63 4.24
CA ARG A 2 -4.93 -46.17 5.51
C ARG A 2 -5.92 -47.35 5.28
N GLU A 3 -6.80 -47.24 4.30
CA GLU A 3 -7.70 -48.35 3.88
C GLU A 3 -6.95 -49.53 3.27
N ALA A 4 -5.87 -49.29 2.51
CA ALA A 4 -5.02 -50.36 1.97
C ALA A 4 -4.31 -51.14 3.09
N MET A 5 -3.90 -50.45 4.16
CA MET A 5 -3.31 -51.07 5.36
C MET A 5 -4.34 -51.87 6.17
N GLU A 6 -5.58 -51.38 6.26
CA GLU A 6 -6.65 -52.12 6.96
C GLU A 6 -7.16 -53.31 6.13
N GLY A 7 -7.15 -53.19 4.81
CA GLY A 7 -7.31 -54.30 3.87
C GLY A 7 -6.21 -55.36 4.04
N LEU A 8 -4.94 -54.95 4.13
CA LEU A 8 -3.82 -55.87 4.39
C LEU A 8 -3.91 -56.54 5.77
N LYS A 9 -4.38 -55.86 6.82
CA LYS A 9 -4.63 -56.52 8.12
C LYS A 9 -5.75 -57.55 8.07
N LYS A 10 -6.80 -57.30 7.27
CA LYS A 10 -7.91 -58.25 7.08
C LYS A 10 -7.52 -59.45 6.22
N ILE A 11 -6.75 -59.22 5.16
CA ILE A 11 -6.24 -60.28 4.27
C ILE A 11 -5.20 -61.13 4.99
N VAL A 12 -4.38 -60.51 5.82
CA VAL A 12 -3.30 -61.19 6.52
C VAL A 12 -3.66 -61.38 7.98
N ASN A 13 -4.63 -62.26 8.24
CA ASN A 13 -4.80 -62.86 9.55
C ASN A 13 -3.69 -63.91 9.72
N TYR A 14 -2.49 -63.44 10.09
CA TYR A 14 -1.21 -64.15 10.03
C TYR A 14 -1.22 -65.50 10.77
N ASP A 15 -2.03 -65.64 11.82
CA ASP A 15 -2.13 -66.89 12.60
C ASP A 15 -2.89 -67.99 11.83
N LYS A 16 -3.64 -67.65 10.78
CA LYS A 16 -4.38 -68.61 9.93
C LYS A 16 -3.61 -69.06 8.68
N ILE A 17 -2.55 -68.37 8.28
CA ILE A 17 -1.80 -68.69 7.04
C ILE A 17 -0.68 -69.72 7.31
N ILE A 18 -0.12 -69.73 8.52
CA ILE A 18 0.96 -70.65 8.90
C ILE A 18 0.54 -72.15 8.77
N PRO A 19 -0.69 -72.57 9.11
CA PRO A 19 -1.11 -73.97 8.94
C PRO A 19 -1.41 -74.38 7.48
N LEU A 20 -1.75 -73.44 6.59
CA LEU A 20 -2.16 -73.75 5.21
C LEU A 20 -1.01 -74.13 4.28
N VAL A 21 0.24 -73.85 4.67
CA VAL A 21 1.44 -74.18 3.90
C VAL A 21 1.91 -75.62 4.16
N GLU A 22 1.42 -76.28 5.23
CA GLU A 22 1.88 -77.63 5.61
C GLU A 22 1.26 -78.77 4.77
N HIS A 23 0.22 -78.50 3.98
CA HIS A 23 -0.52 -79.55 3.24
C HIS A 23 -0.19 -79.70 1.74
N ASN A 24 0.55 -78.77 1.14
CA ASN A 24 0.95 -78.88 -0.28
C ASN A 24 2.44 -79.25 -0.35
N GLY A 25 2.72 -80.53 -0.60
CA GLY A 25 4.06 -81.16 -0.62
C GLY A 25 5.04 -80.69 -1.71
N GLY A 26 4.93 -79.44 -2.17
CA GLY A 26 6.01 -78.78 -2.90
C GLY A 26 7.02 -78.23 -1.90
N GLY A 27 8.31 -78.52 -2.07
CA GLY A 27 9.42 -78.06 -1.22
C GLY A 27 9.57 -76.54 -1.16
N PHE A 28 8.61 -75.87 -0.54
CA PHE A 28 8.65 -74.44 -0.28
C PHE A 28 9.48 -74.23 0.97
N ASP A 29 10.64 -73.60 0.79
CA ASP A 29 11.60 -73.35 1.85
C ASP A 29 10.97 -72.46 2.95
N ARG A 30 10.53 -73.11 4.03
CA ARG A 30 9.89 -72.48 5.20
C ARG A 30 10.78 -71.38 5.78
N ALA A 31 12.11 -71.52 5.69
CA ALA A 31 13.04 -70.51 6.16
C ALA A 31 12.95 -69.24 5.30
N LYS A 32 12.85 -69.38 3.97
CA LYS A 32 12.67 -68.26 3.04
C LYS A 32 11.36 -67.52 3.28
N ALA A 33 10.25 -68.25 3.48
CA ALA A 33 8.94 -67.65 3.78
C ALA A 33 8.95 -66.85 5.09
N VAL A 34 9.54 -67.41 6.16
CA VAL A 34 9.68 -66.73 7.45
C VAL A 34 10.59 -65.49 7.35
N LEU A 35 11.65 -65.56 6.54
CA LEU A 35 12.57 -64.45 6.32
C LEU A 35 11.86 -63.28 5.60
N GLU A 36 11.10 -63.56 4.54
CA GLU A 36 10.32 -62.55 3.82
C GLU A 36 9.22 -61.93 4.70
N LEU A 37 8.58 -62.74 5.55
CA LEU A 37 7.59 -62.25 6.51
C LEU A 37 8.20 -61.31 7.56
N LYS A 38 9.38 -61.66 8.09
CA LYS A 38 10.15 -60.80 9.00
C LYS A 38 10.57 -59.51 8.28
N ARG A 39 10.96 -59.59 7.01
CA ARG A 39 11.26 -58.43 6.15
C ARG A 39 10.05 -57.51 6.01
N MET A 40 8.87 -58.04 5.70
CA MET A 40 7.64 -57.25 5.61
C MET A 40 7.27 -56.60 6.94
N LYS A 41 7.26 -57.35 8.06
CA LYS A 41 7.03 -56.79 9.42
C LYS A 41 8.02 -55.67 9.75
N PHE A 42 9.27 -55.83 9.35
CA PHE A 42 10.31 -54.82 9.57
C PHE A 42 10.14 -53.59 8.67
N CYS A 43 9.64 -53.75 7.43
CA CYS A 43 9.31 -52.66 6.51
C CYS A 43 8.08 -51.85 6.96
N PHE A 44 7.08 -52.51 7.57
CA PHE A 44 5.86 -51.86 8.06
C PHE A 44 5.87 -51.54 9.56
N SER A 45 7.04 -51.54 10.21
CA SER A 45 7.11 -51.23 11.64
C SER A 45 6.65 -49.79 11.89
N LYS A 46 5.82 -49.57 12.92
CA LYS A 46 5.34 -48.23 13.30
C LYS A 46 6.48 -47.22 13.43
N LYS A 47 7.64 -47.66 13.93
CA LYS A 47 8.84 -46.82 14.07
C LYS A 47 9.37 -46.33 12.71
N LYS A 48 9.35 -47.16 11.66
CA LYS A 48 9.76 -46.72 10.32
C LYS A 48 8.75 -45.76 9.71
N HIS A 49 7.46 -45.98 9.90
CA HIS A 49 6.44 -45.06 9.39
C HIS A 49 6.54 -43.67 10.03
N LEU A 50 6.78 -43.61 11.35
CA LEU A 50 7.06 -42.36 12.03
C LEU A 50 8.30 -41.67 11.45
N LYS A 51 9.39 -42.40 11.20
CA LYS A 51 10.59 -41.84 10.55
C LYS A 51 10.35 -41.36 9.11
N VAL A 52 9.54 -42.06 8.33
CA VAL A 52 9.19 -41.64 6.96
C VAL A 52 8.32 -40.38 7.00
N LYS A 53 7.38 -40.31 7.94
CA LYS A 53 6.56 -39.11 8.16
C LYS A 53 7.44 -37.92 8.59
N GLU A 54 8.35 -38.14 9.53
CA GLU A 54 9.31 -37.14 9.99
C GLU A 54 10.24 -36.69 8.85
N LEU A 55 10.74 -37.60 8.03
CA LEU A 55 11.52 -37.27 6.82
C LEU A 55 10.70 -36.49 5.78
N ALA A 56 9.42 -36.80 5.61
CA ALA A 56 8.54 -36.04 4.73
C ALA A 56 8.31 -34.62 5.28
N GLU A 57 8.15 -34.47 6.60
CA GLU A 57 8.07 -33.17 7.27
C GLU A 57 9.38 -32.37 7.10
N TYR A 58 10.56 -32.98 7.26
CA TYR A 58 11.85 -32.32 7.00
C TYR A 58 12.06 -31.98 5.53
N ASN A 59 11.68 -32.85 4.60
CA ASN A 59 11.77 -32.57 3.16
C ASN A 59 10.83 -31.43 2.77
N GLN A 60 9.65 -31.34 3.38
CA GLN A 60 8.75 -30.20 3.21
C GLN A 60 9.41 -28.92 3.75
N GLN A 61 9.94 -28.93 4.98
CA GLN A 61 10.65 -27.78 5.54
C GLN A 61 11.85 -27.34 4.69
N LEU A 62 12.64 -28.30 4.17
CA LEU A 62 13.74 -28.00 3.26
C LEU A 62 13.25 -27.41 1.95
N THR A 63 12.14 -27.91 1.41
CA THR A 63 11.52 -27.36 0.19
C THR A 63 11.05 -25.93 0.46
N ASP A 64 10.44 -25.66 1.61
CA ASP A 64 9.99 -24.33 2.00
C ASP A 64 11.19 -23.36 2.13
N ILE A 65 12.28 -23.81 2.77
CA ILE A 65 13.54 -23.03 2.86
C ILE A 65 14.15 -22.80 1.48
N LEU A 66 14.23 -23.83 0.63
CA LEU A 66 14.83 -23.74 -0.70
C LEU A 66 13.98 -22.92 -1.68
N CYS A 67 12.65 -22.95 -1.57
CA CYS A 67 11.76 -22.05 -2.29
C CYS A 67 12.04 -20.59 -1.92
N CYS A 68 12.32 -20.30 -0.65
CA CYS A 68 12.76 -18.97 -0.22
C CYS A 68 14.12 -18.56 -0.84
N CYS A 69 15.06 -19.51 -1.01
CA CYS A 69 16.39 -19.23 -1.54
C CYS A 69 16.46 -19.16 -3.08
N ASN A 70 15.70 -19.98 -3.80
CA ASN A 70 15.72 -20.02 -5.27
C ASN A 70 14.99 -18.83 -5.91
N ASN A 71 14.12 -18.16 -5.14
CA ASN A 71 13.38 -16.98 -5.61
C ASN A 71 14.10 -15.66 -5.28
N ILE A 72 15.38 -15.71 -4.90
CA ILE A 72 16.24 -14.52 -4.94
C ILE A 72 16.37 -14.15 -6.42
N ILE A 73 15.46 -13.28 -6.87
CA ILE A 73 15.55 -12.65 -8.19
C ILE A 73 16.98 -12.11 -8.26
N PRO A 74 17.80 -12.55 -9.23
CA PRO A 74 19.09 -11.94 -9.45
C PRO A 74 18.79 -10.46 -9.63
N ILE A 75 19.13 -9.63 -8.65
CA ILE A 75 18.92 -8.19 -8.73
C ILE A 75 19.63 -7.83 -10.02
N PRO A 76 18.92 -7.44 -11.09
CA PRO A 76 19.56 -7.23 -12.37
C PRO A 76 20.67 -6.22 -12.09
N GLU A 77 21.92 -6.65 -12.26
CA GLU A 77 23.05 -5.75 -12.06
C GLU A 77 22.72 -4.52 -12.88
N VAL A 78 22.60 -3.39 -12.19
CA VAL A 78 21.99 -2.15 -12.69
C VAL A 78 22.64 -1.82 -14.03
N SER A 79 22.02 -2.31 -15.10
CA SER A 79 22.55 -2.14 -16.44
C SER A 79 22.42 -0.65 -16.68
N ARG A 80 23.55 0.04 -16.79
CA ARG A 80 23.67 1.51 -16.89
C ARG A 80 23.03 2.08 -18.17
N ARG A 81 22.15 1.33 -18.84
CA ARG A 81 21.58 1.68 -20.13
C ARG A 81 20.25 2.38 -19.94
N THR A 82 20.27 3.63 -20.41
CA THR A 82 19.16 4.47 -20.89
C THR A 82 18.27 5.14 -19.85
N SER A 83 18.66 6.37 -19.51
CA SER A 83 17.92 7.67 -19.48
C SER A 83 16.40 7.77 -19.26
N ARG A 84 15.64 6.69 -19.04
CA ARG A 84 14.27 6.77 -18.55
C ARG A 84 14.31 6.94 -17.03
N SER A 85 13.47 7.83 -16.51
CA SER A 85 13.38 8.16 -15.09
C SER A 85 13.19 6.88 -14.27
N ASP A 86 14.14 6.60 -13.37
CA ASP A 86 14.06 5.51 -12.38
C ASP A 86 12.71 5.62 -11.65
N PRO A 87 11.80 4.63 -11.73
CA PRO A 87 10.47 4.72 -11.13
C PRO A 87 10.52 4.97 -9.62
N LEU A 88 11.57 4.51 -8.96
CA LEU A 88 11.81 4.77 -7.55
C LEU A 88 12.09 6.25 -7.26
N SER A 89 12.70 6.98 -8.20
CA SER A 89 12.88 8.42 -8.06
C SER A 89 11.55 9.17 -8.11
N VAL A 90 10.58 8.65 -8.87
CA VAL A 90 9.22 9.17 -8.93
C VAL A 90 8.50 8.91 -7.60
N PHE A 91 8.54 7.68 -7.08
CA PHE A 91 7.96 7.37 -5.77
C PHE A 91 8.59 8.16 -4.63
N GLU A 92 9.91 8.34 -4.64
CA GLU A 92 10.59 9.14 -3.62
C GLU A 92 10.17 10.63 -3.69
N LYS A 93 10.02 11.19 -4.88
CA LYS A 93 9.49 12.55 -5.06
C LYS A 93 8.04 12.66 -4.58
N ILE A 94 7.20 11.68 -4.87
CA ILE A 94 5.81 11.64 -4.39
C ILE A 94 5.80 11.61 -2.87
N ARG A 95 6.59 10.71 -2.26
CA ARG A 95 6.71 10.56 -0.81
C ARG A 95 7.13 11.85 -0.13
N GLN A 96 8.18 12.50 -0.65
CA GLN A 96 8.65 13.78 -0.15
C GLN A 96 7.60 14.87 -0.30
N ASN A 97 6.99 15.01 -1.48
CA ASN A 97 5.93 16.00 -1.70
C ASN A 97 4.72 15.75 -0.80
N GLY A 98 4.30 14.50 -0.63
CA GLY A 98 3.20 14.10 0.26
C GLY A 98 3.49 14.51 1.71
N SER A 99 4.68 14.23 2.23
CA SER A 99 5.07 14.68 3.58
C SER A 99 5.07 16.19 3.73
N GLN A 100 5.51 16.93 2.71
CA GLN A 100 5.55 18.40 2.74
C GLN A 100 4.14 18.99 2.71
N ILE A 101 3.27 18.46 1.85
CA ILE A 101 1.87 18.84 1.76
C ILE A 101 1.17 18.53 3.08
N TYR A 102 1.40 17.37 3.69
CA TYR A 102 0.84 17.06 5.01
C TYR A 102 1.22 18.11 6.06
N SER A 103 2.51 18.46 6.17
CA SER A 103 2.96 19.51 7.10
C SER A 103 2.30 20.86 6.82
N ALA A 104 2.15 21.23 5.55
CA ALA A 104 1.44 22.46 5.16
C ALA A 104 -0.04 22.39 5.56
N LEU A 105 -0.72 21.28 5.26
CA LEU A 105 -2.12 21.06 5.62
C LEU A 105 -2.32 21.14 7.13
N LYS A 106 -1.53 20.40 7.92
CA LYS A 106 -1.59 20.41 9.38
C LYS A 106 -1.38 21.82 9.95
N ARG A 107 -0.44 22.59 9.40
CA ARG A 107 -0.16 23.97 9.82
C ARG A 107 -1.32 24.92 9.58
N HIS A 108 -2.01 24.78 8.46
CA HIS A 108 -3.10 25.68 8.04
C HIS A 108 -4.49 25.15 8.38
N MET A 109 -4.59 23.93 8.93
CA MET A 109 -5.85 23.36 9.40
C MET A 109 -6.22 23.97 10.76
N LEU A 110 -6.78 25.17 10.70
CA LEU A 110 -7.42 25.84 11.81
C LEU A 110 -8.93 25.71 11.63
N CYS A 111 -9.67 25.59 12.73
CA CYS A 111 -11.12 25.58 12.73
C CYS A 111 -11.63 26.73 13.59
N SER A 112 -11.51 27.97 13.09
CA SER A 112 -11.91 29.15 13.86
C SER A 112 -13.40 29.15 14.22
N SER A 113 -14.24 28.41 13.49
CA SER A 113 -15.66 28.27 13.79
C SER A 113 -15.94 27.35 14.98
N GLY A 114 -15.07 26.39 15.28
CA GLY A 114 -15.33 25.33 16.27
C GLY A 114 -16.40 24.33 15.84
N ASP A 115 -16.83 24.34 14.57
CA ASP A 115 -17.91 23.49 14.05
C ASP A 115 -17.48 22.03 13.80
N CYS A 116 -16.17 21.78 13.71
CA CYS A 116 -15.61 20.48 13.37
C CYS A 116 -14.92 19.85 14.58
N GLU A 117 -15.23 18.57 14.83
CA GLU A 117 -14.63 17.75 15.88
C GLU A 117 -13.34 17.07 15.41
N ASP A 118 -13.32 16.57 14.17
CA ASP A 118 -12.19 15.85 13.55
C ASP A 118 -11.97 16.39 12.13
N HIS A 119 -10.71 16.61 11.77
CA HIS A 119 -10.28 16.99 10.42
C HIS A 119 -9.47 15.85 9.83
N ARG A 120 -10.08 15.12 8.90
CA ARG A 120 -9.44 13.99 8.26
C ARG A 120 -9.16 14.29 6.81
N VAL A 121 -7.95 13.97 6.38
CA VAL A 121 -7.54 14.06 4.98
C VAL A 121 -7.15 12.69 4.47
N CYS A 122 -7.61 12.34 3.28
CA CYS A 122 -7.22 11.11 2.61
C CYS A 122 -6.41 11.42 1.35
N LEU A 123 -5.30 10.72 1.18
CA LEU A 123 -4.43 10.80 0.00
C LEU A 123 -4.78 9.65 -0.95
N SER A 124 -5.10 9.97 -2.20
CA SER A 124 -5.24 8.96 -3.26
C SER A 124 -3.87 8.50 -3.72
N VAL A 125 -3.64 7.18 -3.85
CA VAL A 125 -2.36 6.67 -4.33
C VAL A 125 -2.52 5.82 -5.58
N GLU A 126 -1.82 6.21 -6.64
CA GLU A 126 -1.86 5.55 -7.94
C GLU A 126 -0.52 4.91 -8.32
N ALA A 127 -0.63 3.87 -9.14
CA ALA A 127 0.45 3.10 -9.74
C ALA A 127 0.40 3.40 -11.22
N ASN A 128 1.32 4.25 -11.69
CA ASN A 128 1.32 4.66 -13.09
C ASN A 128 2.38 3.88 -13.87
N ARG A 129 1.95 3.13 -14.90
CA ARG A 129 2.83 2.40 -15.83
C ARG A 129 3.77 3.32 -16.60
N GLU A 130 3.31 4.52 -16.95
CA GLU A 130 4.09 5.46 -17.76
C GLU A 130 5.09 6.26 -16.92
N HIS A 131 5.01 6.16 -15.60
CA HIS A 131 5.79 6.95 -14.64
C HIS A 131 5.78 8.46 -14.91
N LYS A 132 4.80 8.94 -15.69
CA LYS A 132 4.55 10.36 -15.88
C LYS A 132 4.03 10.86 -14.55
N LEU A 133 4.94 11.46 -13.79
CA LEU A 133 4.59 12.13 -12.56
C LEU A 133 3.59 13.23 -12.95
N GLY A 134 2.30 12.97 -12.70
CA GLY A 134 1.38 14.07 -12.54
C GLY A 134 1.99 14.96 -11.46
N SER A 135 2.17 16.26 -11.73
CA SER A 135 2.69 17.21 -10.75
C SER A 135 1.76 17.42 -9.55
N HIS A 136 0.72 16.60 -9.44
CA HIS A 136 -0.43 16.77 -8.59
C HIS A 136 -0.66 15.51 -7.76
N LEU A 137 -1.09 15.74 -6.52
CA LEU A 137 -1.62 14.71 -5.64
C LEU A 137 -3.09 15.06 -5.40
N ASN A 138 -3.97 14.05 -5.43
CA ASN A 138 -5.38 14.25 -5.14
C ASN A 138 -5.64 13.92 -3.68
N PHE A 139 -6.39 14.82 -3.03
CA PHE A 139 -6.73 14.73 -1.63
C PHE A 139 -8.24 14.80 -1.45
N LEU A 140 -8.69 14.06 -0.45
CA LEU A 140 -10.06 14.06 0.01
C LEU A 140 -10.10 14.64 1.41
N PHE A 141 -10.96 15.63 1.66
CA PHE A 141 -11.17 16.15 3.00
C PHE A 141 -12.52 15.67 3.52
N LEU A 142 -12.48 15.17 4.75
CA LEU A 142 -13.62 14.67 5.51
C LEU A 142 -13.68 15.48 6.80
N PHE A 143 -14.78 16.20 6.99
CA PHE A 143 -15.02 17.03 8.16
C PHE A 143 -16.13 16.41 9.00
N THR A 144 -15.83 16.02 10.23
CA THR A 144 -16.85 15.52 11.16
C THR A 144 -17.34 16.68 12.02
N ARG A 145 -18.65 16.96 12.03
CA ARG A 145 -19.25 18.04 12.83
C ARG A 145 -19.81 17.49 14.14
N ALA A 146 -19.57 18.18 15.25
CA ALA A 146 -19.97 17.75 16.60
C ALA A 146 -21.50 17.64 16.78
N ASP A 147 -22.24 18.46 16.04
CA ASP A 147 -23.67 18.74 16.26
C ASP A 147 -24.62 17.87 15.42
N LYS A 148 -24.12 16.91 14.62
CA LYS A 148 -24.95 16.09 13.72
C LYS A 148 -24.55 14.61 13.75
N ALA A 149 -25.09 13.87 14.71
CA ALA A 149 -24.87 12.43 14.86
C ALA A 149 -25.37 11.57 13.67
N ASP A 150 -26.29 12.09 12.84
CA ASP A 150 -27.01 11.30 11.82
C ASP A 150 -26.69 11.64 10.36
N LYS A 151 -25.66 12.44 10.07
CA LYS A 151 -25.33 12.81 8.68
C LYS A 151 -23.93 12.39 8.30
N THR A 152 -23.81 11.79 7.12
CA THR A 152 -22.52 11.50 6.48
C THR A 152 -21.69 12.79 6.43
N PRO A 153 -20.40 12.74 6.82
CA PRO A 153 -19.56 13.93 6.86
C PRO A 153 -19.48 14.52 5.45
N PRO A 154 -19.56 15.86 5.29
CA PRO A 154 -19.40 16.49 4.00
C PRO A 154 -18.03 16.15 3.41
N ILE A 155 -18.04 15.55 2.22
CA ILE A 155 -16.85 15.14 1.49
C ILE A 155 -16.45 16.28 0.53
N GLN A 156 -15.19 16.72 0.59
CA GLN A 156 -14.66 17.75 -0.30
C GLN A 156 -13.40 17.22 -1.02
N TYR A 157 -13.42 17.27 -2.35
CA TYR A 157 -12.30 16.84 -3.18
C TYR A 157 -11.40 18.04 -3.51
N LEU A 158 -10.13 17.95 -3.14
CA LEU A 158 -9.14 18.97 -3.43
C LEU A 158 -7.99 18.36 -4.23
N LYS A 159 -7.61 19.06 -5.28
CA LYS A 159 -6.36 18.82 -5.99
C LYS A 159 -5.32 19.80 -5.46
N ILE A 160 -4.13 19.31 -5.12
CA ILE A 160 -3.04 20.16 -4.63
C ILE A 160 -1.87 20.09 -5.60
N ASP A 161 -1.51 21.25 -6.14
CA ASP A 161 -0.44 21.43 -7.10
C ASP A 161 0.73 22.19 -6.44
N ARG A 162 1.97 21.72 -6.65
CA ARG A 162 3.14 22.48 -6.22
C ARG A 162 3.34 23.68 -7.15
N VAL A 163 3.40 24.88 -6.59
CA VAL A 163 3.65 26.10 -7.37
C VAL A 163 5.11 26.09 -7.82
N SER A 164 5.34 26.05 -9.14
CA SER A 164 6.70 26.04 -9.68
C SER A 164 7.42 27.37 -9.40
N GLU A 165 8.73 27.34 -9.23
CA GLU A 165 9.53 28.56 -9.04
C GLU A 165 9.42 29.50 -10.24
N ASN A 166 9.28 28.94 -11.44
CA ASN A 166 9.08 29.71 -12.67
C ASN A 166 7.74 30.48 -12.66
N GLU A 167 6.69 29.97 -12.01
CA GLU A 167 5.46 30.75 -11.81
C GLU A 167 5.67 31.91 -10.84
N LYS A 168 6.54 31.75 -9.83
CA LYS A 168 6.89 32.85 -8.92
C LYS A 168 7.61 33.97 -9.68
N GLU A 169 8.54 33.62 -10.56
CA GLU A 169 9.29 34.59 -11.35
C GLU A 169 8.40 35.29 -12.38
N LYS A 170 7.52 34.55 -13.08
CA LYS A 170 6.53 35.14 -13.99
C LYS A 170 5.57 36.08 -13.28
N ALA A 171 5.12 35.74 -12.07
CA ALA A 171 4.26 36.62 -11.29
C ALA A 171 5.01 37.89 -10.81
N ALA A 172 6.26 37.74 -10.37
CA ALA A 172 7.10 38.86 -9.93
C ALA A 172 7.40 39.82 -11.09
N ASN A 173 7.76 39.30 -12.27
CA ASN A 173 8.05 40.11 -13.46
C ASN A 173 6.79 40.84 -13.96
N LYS A 174 5.61 40.19 -13.92
CA LYS A 174 4.35 40.85 -14.29
C LYS A 174 4.00 42.03 -13.37
N ILE A 175 4.37 41.97 -12.09
CA ILE A 175 4.20 43.09 -11.16
C ILE A 175 5.22 44.20 -11.45
N ALA A 176 6.48 43.85 -11.73
CA ALA A 176 7.52 44.81 -12.09
C ALA A 176 7.20 45.56 -13.39
N ASP A 177 6.65 44.87 -14.40
CA ASP A 177 6.21 45.48 -15.65
C ASP A 177 5.02 46.41 -15.43
N ALA A 178 4.07 46.05 -14.56
CA ALA A 178 2.93 46.89 -14.22
C ALA A 178 3.34 48.17 -13.45
N THR A 179 4.32 48.10 -12.54
CA THR A 179 4.86 49.28 -11.85
C THR A 179 5.74 50.14 -12.76
N HIS A 180 6.40 49.55 -13.77
CA HIS A 180 7.17 50.31 -14.75
C HIS A 180 6.26 51.08 -15.74
N VAL A 181 5.15 50.49 -16.17
CA VAL A 181 4.16 51.17 -17.05
C VAL A 181 3.45 52.33 -16.33
N SER A 182 3.28 52.26 -15.00
CA SER A 182 2.74 53.38 -14.22
C SER A 182 3.73 54.55 -14.03
N SER A 183 5.02 54.37 -14.38
CA SER A 183 6.06 55.39 -14.21
C SER A 183 6.50 56.04 -15.53
N GLN A 184 5.97 55.63 -16.69
CA GLN A 184 6.37 56.17 -18.01
C GLN A 184 5.38 57.12 -18.68
N ASN A 185 4.31 57.55 -18.00
CA ASN A 185 3.45 58.63 -18.49
C ASN A 185 3.95 60.01 -18.04
N LEU A 186 5.20 60.35 -18.39
CA LEU A 186 5.72 61.71 -18.41
C LEU A 186 7.10 61.72 -19.08
N GLU A 187 7.18 61.36 -20.36
CA GLU A 187 8.22 61.93 -21.20
C GLU A 187 7.87 61.85 -22.69
N THR A 188 8.18 62.95 -23.35
CA THR A 188 7.76 63.37 -24.67
C THR A 188 8.41 62.56 -25.79
N LYS A 189 7.60 62.38 -26.85
CA LYS A 189 7.96 62.05 -28.23
C LYS A 189 9.37 62.50 -28.61
N ASP A 190 10.13 61.58 -29.21
CA ASP A 190 10.71 61.87 -30.51
C ASP A 190 10.97 60.61 -31.34
N ALA A 191 10.69 60.76 -32.63
CA ALA A 191 10.67 59.72 -33.63
C ALA A 191 12.06 59.43 -34.19
N SER A 192 12.38 58.16 -34.44
CA SER A 192 13.24 57.80 -35.57
C SER A 192 13.05 56.35 -36.00
N ARG A 193 12.88 56.22 -37.31
CA ARG A 193 12.74 55.00 -38.11
C ARG A 193 14.07 54.23 -38.15
N GLY A 194 13.98 52.90 -38.18
CA GLY A 194 15.09 52.02 -38.56
C GLY A 194 14.57 50.68 -39.06
N LEU A 195 14.90 50.35 -40.30
CA LEU A 195 14.49 49.18 -41.08
C LEU A 195 15.37 47.93 -40.81
N ASN A 196 14.86 46.77 -41.24
CA ASN A 196 15.57 45.51 -41.58
C ASN A 196 16.01 44.62 -40.39
N LEU A 197 16.06 43.29 -40.46
CA LEU A 197 16.12 42.34 -41.59
C LEU A 197 15.70 40.93 -41.09
N ASP A 198 15.03 40.17 -41.96
CA ASP A 198 14.72 38.74 -41.82
C ASP A 198 15.98 37.86 -41.71
N PHE A 199 15.90 36.77 -40.94
CA PHE A 199 16.70 35.57 -41.18
C PHE A 199 15.88 34.30 -40.93
N ASN A 200 15.42 33.72 -42.04
CA ASN A 200 14.99 32.32 -42.14
C ASN A 200 16.23 31.41 -42.15
N PHE A 201 16.17 30.27 -41.45
CA PHE A 201 16.94 29.09 -41.82
C PHE A 201 16.04 27.86 -41.85
N SER A 202 15.79 27.40 -43.07
CA SER A 202 15.28 26.08 -43.42
C SER A 202 16.49 25.18 -43.72
N ALA A 203 16.51 23.97 -43.17
CA ALA A 203 17.24 22.86 -43.75
C ALA A 203 16.51 21.55 -43.43
N SER A 204 16.15 20.84 -44.49
CA SER A 204 15.49 19.52 -44.51
C SER A 204 16.54 18.38 -44.43
N PRO A 205 16.13 17.09 -44.51
CA PRO A 205 16.80 15.98 -43.83
C PRO A 205 17.83 15.23 -44.70
N THR A 206 18.72 14.51 -44.03
CA THR A 206 19.59 13.51 -44.67
C THR A 206 19.31 12.12 -44.11
N ALA A 207 18.83 11.25 -44.99
CA ALA A 207 18.75 9.81 -44.80
C ALA A 207 20.16 9.19 -44.87
N GLY A 208 20.39 8.16 -44.06
CA GLY A 208 21.57 7.28 -44.11
C GLY A 208 21.28 6.06 -43.24
N SER A 209 20.82 4.98 -43.86
CA SER A 209 21.61 3.79 -44.19
C SER A 209 21.82 2.86 -42.98
N GLU A 210 21.13 1.73 -43.09
CA GLU A 210 21.30 0.48 -42.36
C GLU A 210 22.78 0.08 -42.27
N GLN A 211 23.16 -0.49 -41.12
CA GLN A 211 24.10 -1.61 -41.10
C GLN A 211 23.84 -2.51 -39.89
N SER A 212 23.39 -3.70 -40.25
CA SER A 212 23.24 -4.92 -39.48
C SER A 212 24.55 -5.36 -38.85
N LEU A 213 24.56 -5.59 -37.52
CA LEU A 213 25.57 -6.40 -36.87
C LEU A 213 24.90 -7.34 -35.85
N ARG A 214 24.83 -8.62 -36.23
CA ARG A 214 24.64 -9.78 -35.35
C ARG A 214 25.76 -9.85 -34.31
N PRO A 215 25.49 -10.23 -33.05
CA PRO A 215 26.50 -10.79 -32.19
C PRO A 215 26.46 -12.33 -32.22
N GLU A 216 27.64 -12.90 -32.46
CA GLU A 216 27.94 -14.32 -32.39
C GLU A 216 27.70 -14.91 -31.00
N ILE A 217 27.14 -16.13 -31.00
CA ILE A 217 27.02 -17.01 -29.86
C ILE A 217 28.40 -17.58 -29.55
N ARG A 218 28.99 -17.21 -28.40
CA ARG A 218 30.16 -17.90 -27.83
C ARG A 218 29.70 -18.91 -26.78
N THR A 219 29.80 -20.18 -27.14
CA THR A 219 29.70 -21.34 -26.26
C THR A 219 30.96 -21.52 -25.42
N GLY A 220 30.76 -21.88 -24.15
CA GLY A 220 31.66 -22.76 -23.41
C GLY A 220 32.53 -22.09 -22.35
N ARG A 221 32.20 -22.34 -21.08
CA ARG A 221 33.19 -22.73 -20.06
C ARG A 221 32.53 -23.52 -18.93
N SER A 222 32.95 -24.78 -18.86
CA SER A 222 32.70 -25.75 -17.81
C SER A 222 33.32 -25.28 -16.49
N LEU A 223 32.54 -25.34 -15.40
CA LEU A 223 33.01 -25.19 -14.03
C LEU A 223 32.64 -26.44 -13.23
N THR A 224 33.46 -27.48 -13.37
CA THR A 224 33.56 -28.53 -12.36
C THR A 224 34.61 -28.14 -11.32
N LYS A 225 34.29 -28.39 -10.04
CA LYS A 225 35.15 -28.37 -8.83
C LYS A 225 35.08 -27.10 -7.98
N LEU A 226 34.15 -27.09 -7.02
CA LEU A 226 34.45 -26.70 -5.64
C LEU A 226 33.37 -27.22 -4.67
N VAL A 227 33.52 -28.45 -4.20
CA VAL A 227 32.83 -28.92 -2.99
C VAL A 227 33.91 -29.16 -1.95
N LYS A 228 34.10 -28.20 -1.04
CA LYS A 228 34.83 -28.41 0.21
C LYS A 228 33.82 -28.42 1.35
N SER A 229 33.63 -29.62 1.88
CA SER A 229 33.11 -29.98 3.20
C SER A 229 32.94 -28.83 4.19
N VAL A 230 31.69 -28.39 4.41
CA VAL A 230 31.30 -27.67 5.62
C VAL A 230 30.78 -28.70 6.63
N LYS A 231 31.57 -28.95 7.67
CA LYS A 231 31.25 -29.84 8.79
C LYS A 231 30.58 -29.00 9.87
N VAL A 232 29.25 -28.85 9.82
CA VAL A 232 28.47 -28.17 10.87
C VAL A 232 28.27 -29.15 12.02
N SER A 233 28.94 -28.93 13.15
CA SER A 233 28.65 -29.64 14.40
C SER A 233 27.60 -28.88 15.20
N PHE A 234 26.40 -29.44 15.33
CA PHE A 234 25.42 -28.96 16.31
C PHE A 234 25.83 -29.44 17.71
N LYS A 235 26.34 -28.54 18.54
CA LYS A 235 26.42 -28.75 19.99
C LYS A 235 25.13 -28.23 20.62
N ARG A 236 24.38 -29.14 21.23
CA ARG A 236 23.21 -28.85 22.05
C ARG A 236 23.71 -28.40 23.43
N SER A 237 23.63 -27.10 23.71
CA SER A 237 23.90 -26.56 25.04
C SER A 237 22.58 -26.38 25.77
N THR A 238 22.28 -27.29 26.68
CA THR A 238 21.30 -27.11 27.75
C THR A 238 22.00 -26.40 28.91
N SER A 239 21.63 -25.15 29.19
CA SER A 239 21.95 -24.49 30.44
C SER A 239 20.68 -23.90 31.03
N SER A 240 20.16 -24.60 32.03
CA SER A 240 19.20 -24.12 33.02
C SER A 240 19.89 -23.10 33.93
N SER A 241 19.38 -21.87 33.98
CA SER A 241 19.69 -20.93 35.04
C SER A 241 18.39 -20.39 35.64
N THR A 242 18.02 -21.03 36.75
CA THR A 242 17.05 -20.55 37.72
C THR A 242 17.57 -19.25 38.33
N THR A 243 16.84 -18.15 38.15
CA THR A 243 16.99 -16.98 39.02
C THR A 243 15.60 -16.58 39.52
N ALA A 244 15.42 -16.77 40.82
CA ALA A 244 14.31 -16.22 41.57
C ALA A 244 14.49 -14.69 41.59
N SER A 245 13.46 -13.96 41.19
CA SER A 245 13.35 -12.53 41.50
C SER A 245 12.06 -12.27 42.25
N THR A 246 12.30 -11.63 43.38
CA THR A 246 11.44 -11.23 44.47
C THR A 246 10.36 -10.27 43.97
N GLY A 247 9.12 -10.51 44.37
CA GLY A 247 8.01 -9.59 44.12
C GLY A 247 8.23 -8.25 44.80
N SER A 248 8.03 -7.17 44.05
CA SER A 248 7.79 -5.84 44.61
C SER A 248 6.52 -5.29 43.96
N SER A 249 5.45 -5.40 44.73
CA SER A 249 4.15 -4.79 44.50
C SER A 249 4.21 -3.30 44.80
N THR A 250 4.05 -2.47 43.78
CA THR A 250 3.75 -1.04 43.96
C THR A 250 2.32 -0.77 43.46
N PHE A 251 1.46 -0.48 44.43
CA PHE A 251 0.12 0.06 44.25
C PHE A 251 0.20 1.40 43.52
N SER A 252 -0.47 1.54 42.37
CA SER A 252 -0.76 2.85 41.79
C SER A 252 -2.14 3.30 42.28
N MET A 253 -2.13 4.40 43.04
CA MET A 253 -3.34 5.06 43.53
C MET A 253 -4.07 5.78 42.40
N LEU A 254 -5.40 5.61 42.40
CA LEU A 254 -6.36 6.41 41.65
C LEU A 254 -6.36 7.84 42.20
N THR A 255 -6.07 8.82 41.36
CA THR A 255 -6.40 10.23 41.61
C THR A 255 -7.61 10.63 40.77
N ALA A 256 -8.77 10.66 41.42
CA ALA A 256 -9.96 11.30 40.90
C ALA A 256 -9.76 12.83 40.94
N SER A 257 -9.89 13.50 39.80
CA SER A 257 -9.95 14.96 39.73
C SER A 257 -11.38 15.38 39.39
N THR A 258 -12.10 15.77 40.43
CA THR A 258 -13.40 16.43 40.36
C THR A 258 -13.19 17.89 39.94
N THR A 259 -13.64 18.26 38.74
CA THR A 259 -13.77 19.68 38.37
C THR A 259 -15.24 20.08 38.49
N VAL A 260 -15.48 21.04 39.38
CA VAL A 260 -16.78 21.62 39.67
C VAL A 260 -17.05 22.68 38.62
N SER A 261 -18.02 22.43 37.73
CA SER A 261 -18.49 23.41 36.75
C SER A 261 -19.60 24.24 37.40
N ASN A 262 -19.31 25.52 37.64
CA ASN A 262 -20.27 26.48 38.16
C ASN A 262 -21.19 26.96 37.04
N CYS A 263 -22.46 26.65 37.21
CA CYS A 263 -23.58 27.16 36.45
C CYS A 263 -23.85 28.63 36.82
N SER A 264 -24.07 29.48 35.83
CA SER A 264 -24.66 30.81 36.03
C SER A 264 -25.62 31.08 34.88
N THR A 265 -26.91 31.02 35.20
CA THR A 265 -28.04 31.32 34.30
C THR A 265 -28.90 32.38 34.98
N VAL A 266 -29.03 33.57 34.39
CA VAL A 266 -30.15 34.53 34.57
C VAL A 266 -30.20 35.38 33.27
N TYR A 267 -31.21 35.23 32.39
CA TYR A 267 -32.46 36.03 32.26
C TYR A 267 -32.18 37.55 32.09
N SER A 268 -32.74 38.35 31.17
CA SER A 268 -33.76 38.23 30.13
C SER A 268 -33.84 39.53 29.30
N GLN A 269 -34.44 39.45 28.09
CA GLN A 269 -35.31 40.46 27.42
C GLN A 269 -34.67 41.84 27.04
N GLU A 270 -35.07 42.61 26.02
CA GLU A 270 -36.22 42.63 25.10
C GLU A 270 -36.00 43.72 24.01
N THR A 271 -36.55 43.50 22.79
CA THR A 271 -37.02 44.51 21.79
C THR A 271 -35.95 45.43 21.12
N SER A 272 -36.06 46.01 19.91
CA SER A 272 -37.14 46.37 18.98
C SER A 272 -36.61 46.59 17.54
N LYS A 273 -37.36 46.10 16.55
CA LYS A 273 -37.89 46.73 15.31
C LYS A 273 -37.03 47.65 14.37
N THR A 274 -37.31 47.38 13.07
CA THR A 274 -37.65 48.28 11.93
C THR A 274 -36.60 48.77 10.91
N SER A 275 -36.90 48.39 9.65
CA SER A 275 -36.76 49.15 8.38
C SER A 275 -35.32 49.34 7.84
N THR A 276 -35.02 49.19 6.55
CA THR A 276 -35.78 49.67 5.39
C THR A 276 -35.26 49.00 4.11
N THR A 277 -36.18 48.50 3.29
CA THR A 277 -35.94 48.00 1.95
C THR A 277 -35.84 49.17 0.97
N SER A 278 -34.78 49.23 0.16
CA SER A 278 -34.75 50.07 -1.04
C SER A 278 -34.10 49.30 -2.19
N CYS A 279 -34.92 48.90 -3.15
CA CYS A 279 -34.51 48.36 -4.44
C CYS A 279 -34.10 49.53 -5.34
N SER A 280 -32.87 49.52 -5.85
CA SER A 280 -32.50 50.29 -7.03
C SER A 280 -32.20 49.33 -8.18
N GLU A 281 -33.03 49.38 -9.22
CA GLU A 281 -32.69 48.88 -10.55
C GLU A 281 -31.38 49.53 -11.01
N LYS A 282 -30.38 48.70 -11.31
CA LYS A 282 -29.19 49.11 -12.04
C LYS A 282 -29.09 48.34 -13.34
N THR A 283 -29.16 49.14 -14.39
CA THR A 283 -28.90 48.87 -15.80
C THR A 283 -27.67 47.98 -15.97
N VAL A 284 -27.87 46.82 -16.61
CA VAL A 284 -26.80 45.91 -17.03
C VAL A 284 -26.07 46.59 -18.20
N VAL A 285 -24.95 47.22 -17.90
CA VAL A 285 -23.91 47.54 -18.88
C VAL A 285 -22.86 46.44 -18.73
N GLU A 286 -22.69 45.61 -19.75
CA GLU A 286 -21.62 44.61 -19.83
C GLU A 286 -20.26 45.34 -19.88
N HIS A 287 -19.74 45.65 -18.69
CA HIS A 287 -18.36 46.00 -18.47
C HIS A 287 -17.59 44.67 -18.43
N PHE A 288 -16.86 44.36 -19.50
CA PHE A 288 -15.79 43.36 -19.43
C PHE A 288 -14.72 43.92 -18.48
N GLU A 289 -14.89 43.64 -17.20
CA GLU A 289 -13.88 43.93 -16.19
C GLU A 289 -12.59 43.23 -16.60
N HIS A 290 -11.54 44.03 -16.79
CA HIS A 290 -10.18 43.56 -16.80
C HIS A 290 -9.95 42.74 -15.54
N ILE A 291 -9.77 41.42 -15.68
CA ILE A 291 -9.43 40.50 -14.59
C ILE A 291 -8.11 40.97 -13.99
N HIS A 292 -8.21 41.79 -12.94
CA HIS A 292 -7.08 42.18 -12.13
C HIS A 292 -6.68 40.92 -11.37
N LEU A 293 -5.67 40.22 -11.88
CA LEU A 293 -5.05 39.07 -11.22
C LEU A 293 -4.41 39.56 -9.91
N GLN A 294 -5.21 39.61 -8.84
CA GLN A 294 -4.67 39.75 -7.50
C GLN A 294 -3.75 38.55 -7.24
N PRO A 295 -2.63 38.75 -6.53
CA PRO A 295 -1.78 37.63 -6.12
C PRO A 295 -2.66 36.59 -5.41
N PRO A 296 -2.48 35.29 -5.66
CA PRO A 296 -3.36 34.26 -5.11
C PRO A 296 -3.43 34.39 -3.59
N ASP A 297 -4.65 34.43 -3.07
CA ASP A 297 -4.90 34.66 -1.66
C ASP A 297 -4.22 33.58 -0.82
N TYR A 298 -3.40 34.02 0.13
CA TYR A 298 -2.71 33.12 1.05
C TYR A 298 -3.70 32.63 2.10
N ILE A 299 -3.97 31.32 2.12
CA ILE A 299 -4.96 30.72 3.00
C ILE A 299 -4.38 30.63 4.41
N LYS A 300 -5.06 31.26 5.39
CA LYS A 300 -4.68 31.21 6.82
C LYS A 300 -5.45 30.15 7.61
N ASP A 301 -6.73 29.97 7.28
CA ASP A 301 -7.64 29.02 7.91
C ASP A 301 -8.25 28.15 6.81
N LEU A 302 -7.74 26.93 6.70
CA LEU A 302 -8.12 26.03 5.63
C LEU A 302 -9.55 25.49 5.79
N CYS A 303 -10.00 25.21 7.02
CA CYS A 303 -11.34 24.67 7.28
C CYS A 303 -12.43 25.66 6.85
N THR A 304 -12.31 26.91 7.30
CA THR A 304 -13.24 28.00 6.98
C THR A 304 -13.23 28.31 5.49
N THR A 305 -12.05 28.26 4.85
CA THR A 305 -11.92 28.48 3.40
C THR A 305 -12.62 27.39 2.59
N ILE A 306 -12.45 26.12 2.96
CA ILE A 306 -13.08 24.98 2.26
C ILE A 306 -14.61 25.02 2.41
N HIS A 307 -15.11 25.32 3.62
CA HIS A 307 -16.54 25.44 3.88
C HIS A 307 -17.16 26.71 3.28
N GLY A 308 -16.44 27.82 3.28
CA GLY A 308 -16.90 29.12 2.80
C GLY A 308 -16.90 29.28 1.29
N CYS A 309 -16.21 28.41 0.54
CA CYS A 309 -16.13 28.50 -0.92
C CYS A 309 -17.13 27.54 -1.59
N PRO A 310 -18.27 28.02 -2.11
CA PRO A 310 -19.27 27.17 -2.75
C PRO A 310 -18.92 26.79 -4.19
N VAL A 311 -17.99 27.50 -4.84
CA VAL A 311 -17.67 27.35 -6.27
C VAL A 311 -16.43 26.49 -6.46
N ASP A 312 -16.39 25.76 -7.56
CA ASP A 312 -15.17 25.14 -8.07
C ASP A 312 -14.11 26.17 -8.41
N GLY A 313 -12.85 25.79 -8.24
CA GLY A 313 -11.73 26.59 -8.72
C GLY A 313 -10.59 26.70 -7.74
N ASP A 314 -9.76 27.71 -7.96
CA ASP A 314 -8.61 28.01 -7.11
C ASP A 314 -9.10 28.53 -5.76
N LEU A 315 -8.73 27.82 -4.68
CA LEU A 315 -9.01 28.23 -3.30
C LEU A 315 -7.93 29.17 -2.76
N GLY A 316 -6.78 29.26 -3.43
CA GLY A 316 -5.62 29.99 -2.98
C GLY A 316 -4.41 29.10 -2.71
N VAL A 317 -3.46 29.63 -1.93
CA VAL A 317 -2.15 29.02 -1.71
C VAL A 317 -1.87 28.83 -0.24
N ILE A 318 -1.35 27.66 0.14
CA ILE A 318 -0.75 27.41 1.46
C ILE A 318 0.77 27.32 1.36
N GLY A 319 1.45 27.63 2.46
CA GLY A 319 2.90 27.51 2.60
C GLY A 319 3.30 26.54 3.71
N ASP A 320 4.38 25.78 3.52
CA ASP A 320 5.00 25.04 4.62
C ASP A 320 6.06 25.86 5.38
N GLU A 321 6.73 25.22 6.34
CA GLU A 321 7.79 25.82 7.17
C GLU A 321 9.02 26.30 6.37
N TYR A 322 9.19 25.83 5.14
CA TYR A 322 10.28 26.22 4.25
C TYR A 322 9.80 27.20 3.15
N ASN A 323 8.63 27.82 3.33
CA ASN A 323 8.01 28.74 2.37
C ASN A 323 7.78 28.12 0.97
N ARG A 324 7.68 26.79 0.88
CA ARG A 324 7.23 26.13 -0.36
C ARG A 324 5.73 26.33 -0.47
N ARG A 325 5.27 26.69 -1.67
CA ARG A 325 3.88 27.09 -1.93
C ARG A 325 3.13 25.98 -2.66
N PHE A 326 1.91 25.70 -2.19
CA PHE A 326 1.02 24.70 -2.76
C PHE A 326 -0.31 25.38 -3.11
N ARG A 327 -0.74 25.27 -4.37
CA ARG A 327 -2.02 25.78 -4.85
C ARG A 327 -3.10 24.74 -4.59
N LEU A 328 -4.19 25.17 -3.97
CA LEU A 328 -5.34 24.31 -3.67
C LEU A 328 -6.43 24.58 -4.70
N ILE A 329 -6.86 23.53 -5.38
CA ILE A 329 -7.92 23.62 -6.38
C ILE A 329 -9.06 22.75 -5.88
N LYS A 330 -10.21 23.37 -5.60
CA LYS A 330 -11.44 22.65 -5.33
C LYS A 330 -11.93 22.05 -6.63
N ALA A 331 -11.90 20.73 -6.68
CA ALA A 331 -12.42 19.96 -7.80
C ALA A 331 -13.72 19.33 -7.34
N THR A 332 -14.88 20.00 -7.48
CA THR A 332 -16.10 19.21 -7.35
C THR A 332 -16.12 18.21 -8.51
N SER A 333 -16.26 16.93 -8.15
CA SER A 333 -16.62 15.91 -9.10
C SER A 333 -17.96 16.35 -9.71
N ARG A 334 -17.91 16.78 -10.97
CA ARG A 334 -19.01 17.13 -11.88
C ARG A 334 -20.41 16.83 -11.32
N LYS A 335 -21.28 17.84 -11.21
CA LYS A 335 -22.76 17.90 -11.43
C LYS A 335 -23.65 16.63 -11.35
N GLN A 336 -23.21 15.49 -10.83
CA GLN A 336 -23.98 14.26 -10.79
C GLN A 336 -24.64 14.18 -9.43
N GLN A 337 -25.94 14.44 -9.43
CA GLN A 337 -26.86 14.21 -8.32
C GLN A 337 -27.06 12.70 -8.00
N CYS A 338 -26.12 11.83 -8.42
CA CYS A 338 -26.20 10.39 -8.21
C CYS A 338 -25.34 10.01 -7.01
N GLU A 339 -25.99 9.39 -6.01
CA GLU A 339 -25.45 8.70 -4.83
C GLU A 339 -24.03 9.09 -4.40
N PHE A 340 -23.93 9.82 -3.28
CA PHE A 340 -22.64 10.11 -2.64
C PHE A 340 -21.91 8.79 -2.34
N PRO A 341 -20.76 8.51 -2.99
CA PRO A 341 -20.05 7.28 -2.73
C PRO A 341 -19.56 7.27 -1.28
N GLU A 342 -19.71 6.13 -0.62
CA GLU A 342 -19.25 5.94 0.75
C GLU A 342 -17.77 5.55 0.74
N LEU A 343 -16.98 6.13 1.65
CA LEU A 343 -15.59 5.75 1.82
C LEU A 343 -15.51 4.58 2.81
N VAL A 344 -15.26 3.38 2.31
CA VAL A 344 -15.30 2.13 3.08
C VAL A 344 -13.90 1.52 3.24
N PRO A 345 -13.50 1.10 4.45
CA PRO A 345 -12.24 0.39 4.65
C PRO A 345 -12.16 -0.94 3.87
N PHE A 346 -10.98 -1.29 3.36
CA PHE A 346 -10.76 -2.52 2.59
C PHE A 346 -11.16 -3.78 3.36
N SER A 347 -10.96 -3.80 4.68
CA SER A 347 -11.39 -4.90 5.55
C SER A 347 -12.89 -5.20 5.47
N GLU A 348 -13.71 -4.20 5.13
CA GLU A 348 -15.15 -4.33 5.00
C GLU A 348 -15.60 -4.58 3.56
N LEU A 349 -14.79 -4.16 2.59
CA LEU A 349 -15.01 -4.36 1.16
C LEU A 349 -14.82 -5.83 0.74
N ALA A 350 -13.76 -6.46 1.27
CA ALA A 350 -13.33 -7.79 0.84
C ALA A 350 -14.44 -8.84 1.01
N GLY A 351 -14.93 -9.37 -0.12
CA GLY A 351 -15.99 -10.39 -0.18
C GLY A 351 -17.43 -9.86 -0.15
N LYS A 352 -17.65 -8.55 0.00
CA LYS A 352 -18.99 -7.93 -0.12
C LYS A 352 -19.27 -7.39 -1.52
N VAL A 353 -18.23 -6.91 -2.19
CA VAL A 353 -18.33 -6.28 -3.51
C VAL A 353 -17.70 -7.18 -4.57
N GLN A 354 -18.38 -7.30 -5.71
CA GLN A 354 -17.81 -7.96 -6.88
C GLN A 354 -16.86 -6.99 -7.59
N ILE A 355 -15.60 -7.39 -7.70
CA ILE A 355 -14.55 -6.63 -8.36
C ILE A 355 -14.08 -7.47 -9.53
N ASP A 356 -14.08 -6.91 -10.73
CA ASP A 356 -13.55 -7.62 -11.89
C ASP A 356 -12.06 -7.96 -11.69
N ARG A 357 -11.59 -8.94 -12.46
CA ARG A 357 -10.22 -9.46 -12.35
C ARG A 357 -9.17 -8.38 -12.61
N GLU A 358 -9.38 -7.52 -13.59
CA GLU A 358 -8.42 -6.49 -13.99
C GLU A 358 -8.26 -5.44 -12.89
N ASN A 359 -9.38 -4.94 -12.36
CA ASN A 359 -9.43 -4.00 -11.26
C ASN A 359 -8.86 -4.61 -9.98
N ARG A 360 -9.04 -5.91 -9.71
CA ARG A 360 -8.38 -6.58 -8.58
C ARG A 360 -6.85 -6.46 -8.65
N PHE A 361 -6.25 -6.71 -9.81
CA PHE A 361 -4.79 -6.57 -9.99
C PHE A 361 -4.35 -5.11 -9.95
N LEU A 362 -5.13 -4.21 -10.55
CA LEU A 362 -4.79 -2.78 -10.57
C LEU A 362 -4.85 -2.17 -9.17
N MET A 363 -5.89 -2.48 -8.39
CA MET A 363 -6.00 -2.13 -6.97
C MET A 363 -4.81 -2.70 -6.17
N ALA A 364 -4.43 -3.96 -6.41
CA ALA A 364 -3.28 -4.57 -5.75
C ALA A 364 -1.97 -3.83 -6.07
N ALA A 365 -1.78 -3.42 -7.33
CA ALA A 365 -0.63 -2.63 -7.75
C ALA A 365 -0.64 -1.21 -7.12
N HIS A 366 -1.80 -0.58 -7.01
CA HIS A 366 -1.98 0.70 -6.33
C HIS A 366 -1.59 0.62 -4.85
N ILE A 367 -2.09 -0.39 -4.12
CA ILE A 367 -1.76 -0.60 -2.71
C ILE A 367 -0.28 -0.93 -2.52
N ALA A 368 0.33 -1.74 -3.40
CA ALA A 368 1.76 -2.00 -3.35
C ALA A 368 2.58 -0.71 -3.60
N SER A 369 2.12 0.15 -4.51
CA SER A 369 2.73 1.46 -4.78
C SER A 369 2.57 2.44 -3.62
N MET A 370 1.42 2.41 -2.93
CA MET A 370 1.13 3.16 -1.71
C MET A 370 2.16 2.90 -0.63
N LEU A 371 2.57 1.64 -0.41
CA LEU A 371 3.65 1.34 0.54
C LEU A 371 4.95 2.07 0.17
N LEU A 372 5.36 2.06 -1.10
CA LEU A 372 6.58 2.77 -1.52
C LEU A 372 6.45 4.29 -1.47
N GLN A 373 5.26 4.82 -1.74
CA GLN A 373 4.97 6.25 -1.81
C GLN A 373 4.66 6.89 -0.45
N ALA A 374 4.25 6.11 0.55
CA ALA A 374 3.78 6.63 1.84
C ALA A 374 4.50 6.06 3.07
N HIS A 375 5.40 5.08 2.93
CA HIS A 375 6.18 4.59 4.09
C HIS A 375 6.96 5.72 4.77
N SER A 376 7.03 5.64 6.10
CA SER A 376 7.72 6.63 6.94
C SER A 376 7.22 8.06 6.68
N THR A 377 5.93 8.20 6.37
CA THR A 377 5.24 9.49 6.25
C THR A 377 4.01 9.48 7.15
N PRO A 378 3.47 10.64 7.54
CA PRO A 378 2.25 10.71 8.34
C PRO A 378 0.99 10.16 7.66
N TRP A 379 1.07 9.79 6.38
CA TRP A 379 -0.05 9.24 5.61
C TRP A 379 -0.28 7.76 5.87
N LEU A 380 0.77 7.02 6.25
CA LEU A 380 0.68 5.58 6.46
C LEU A 380 1.32 5.22 7.80
N PRO A 381 0.52 4.78 8.79
CA PRO A 381 1.02 4.37 10.09
C PRO A 381 2.10 3.28 9.97
N VAL A 382 3.03 3.26 10.93
CA VAL A 382 4.11 2.25 11.01
C VAL A 382 3.52 0.84 11.07
N ASP A 383 2.40 0.69 11.77
CA ASP A 383 1.67 -0.56 11.98
C ASP A 383 0.39 -0.66 11.13
N TRP A 384 0.42 -0.07 9.92
CA TRP A 384 -0.73 -0.06 9.02
C TRP A 384 -1.32 -1.45 8.74
N SER A 385 -2.61 -1.42 8.44
CA SER A 385 -3.49 -2.56 8.30
C SER A 385 -4.45 -2.38 7.14
N ARG A 386 -5.32 -3.37 6.97
CA ARG A 386 -6.44 -3.34 6.00
C ARG A 386 -7.48 -2.26 6.28
N LYS A 387 -7.50 -1.69 7.49
CA LYS A 387 -8.44 -0.63 7.87
C LYS A 387 -7.97 0.75 7.41
N ASP A 388 -6.67 0.88 7.19
CA ASP A 388 -6.03 2.15 6.81
C ASP A 388 -6.11 2.41 5.30
N ILE A 389 -6.56 1.41 4.54
CA ILE A 389 -6.83 1.50 3.11
C ILE A 389 -8.33 1.60 2.91
N CYS A 390 -8.78 2.67 2.27
CA CYS A 390 -10.19 2.90 1.99
C CYS A 390 -10.45 2.98 0.47
N PHE A 391 -11.67 2.62 0.08
CA PHE A 391 -12.16 2.73 -1.29
C PHE A 391 -13.53 3.39 -1.30
N PHE A 392 -13.83 4.09 -2.40
CA PHE A 392 -15.18 4.58 -2.62
C PHE A 392 -16.08 3.47 -3.16
N THR A 393 -17.25 3.33 -2.57
CA THR A 393 -18.27 2.36 -2.99
C THR A 393 -19.61 3.04 -3.23
N THR A 394 -20.40 2.44 -4.12
CA THR A 394 -21.79 2.81 -4.38
C THR A 394 -22.62 1.55 -4.20
N GLY A 395 -23.14 1.36 -2.98
CA GLY A 395 -23.85 0.15 -2.57
C GLY A 395 -22.98 -1.11 -2.68
N SER A 396 -23.27 -1.96 -3.67
CA SER A 396 -22.59 -3.24 -3.90
C SER A 396 -21.46 -3.17 -4.93
N SER A 397 -21.07 -1.98 -5.39
CA SER A 397 -20.05 -1.77 -6.42
C SER A 397 -18.94 -0.83 -5.95
N ILE A 398 -17.74 -0.98 -6.51
CA ILE A 398 -16.64 -0.03 -6.30
C ILE A 398 -16.80 1.13 -7.27
N TYR A 399 -16.75 2.34 -6.74
CA TYR A 399 -16.81 3.57 -7.53
C TYR A 399 -15.45 3.88 -8.19
N SER A 400 -14.34 3.60 -7.50
CA SER A 400 -12.99 3.82 -8.01
C SER A 400 -12.02 2.74 -7.51
N ASN A 401 -11.17 2.26 -8.42
CA ASN A 401 -10.10 1.31 -8.13
C ASN A 401 -8.87 1.95 -7.45
N ILE A 402 -8.91 3.26 -7.17
CA ILE A 402 -7.83 4.00 -6.53
C ILE A 402 -7.99 3.94 -5.00
N PRO A 403 -7.00 3.41 -4.25
CA PRO A 403 -7.04 3.41 -2.80
C PRO A 403 -6.78 4.81 -2.23
N TYR A 404 -7.42 5.06 -1.09
CA TYR A 404 -7.20 6.22 -0.25
C TYR A 404 -6.58 5.79 1.08
N ILE A 405 -5.59 6.53 1.55
CA ILE A 405 -5.06 6.41 2.92
C ILE A 405 -5.42 7.64 3.70
N SER A 406 -5.89 7.45 4.92
CA SER A 406 -6.42 8.51 5.77
C SER A 406 -5.43 8.93 6.84
N SER A 407 -5.35 10.23 7.11
CA SER A 407 -4.61 10.78 8.23
C SER A 407 -5.42 11.90 8.91
N SER A 408 -5.29 12.03 10.23
CA SER A 408 -5.92 13.13 10.99
C SER A 408 -4.99 14.34 10.98
N LEU A 409 -5.57 15.53 10.82
CA LEU A 409 -4.87 16.81 10.85
C LEU A 409 -4.95 17.48 12.22
N ASP A 410 -5.42 16.78 13.25
CA ASP A 410 -5.63 17.38 14.55
C ASP A 410 -4.29 17.86 15.16
N PRO A 411 -4.23 19.12 15.63
CA PRO A 411 -3.00 19.69 16.19
C PRO A 411 -2.65 19.09 17.56
N SER A 412 -3.63 18.49 18.24
CA SER A 412 -3.47 17.86 19.56
C SER A 412 -2.74 16.52 19.49
N THR A 413 -2.67 15.89 18.32
CA THR A 413 -1.88 14.67 18.10
C THR A 413 -0.40 15.09 18.02
N SER A 414 0.20 15.19 19.21
CA SER A 414 1.55 15.72 19.47
C SER A 414 2.67 14.74 19.15
N ALA A 415 2.35 13.50 18.76
CA ALA A 415 3.34 12.57 18.24
C ALA A 415 3.45 12.77 16.72
N ASP A 416 4.49 13.47 16.27
CA ASP A 416 4.93 13.36 14.89
C ASP A 416 5.48 11.93 14.71
N ASP A 417 4.62 10.99 14.32
CA ASP A 417 5.00 9.59 14.01
C ASP A 417 6.14 9.50 12.98
N ARG A 418 6.45 10.62 12.31
CA ARG A 418 7.56 10.79 11.37
C ARG A 418 8.92 10.43 12.01
N ASP A 419 9.10 10.72 13.30
CA ASP A 419 10.38 10.47 13.97
C ASP A 419 10.52 9.02 14.44
N GLN A 420 9.40 8.31 14.69
CA GLN A 420 9.45 6.95 15.21
C GLN A 420 10.22 6.00 14.30
N TYR A 421 9.90 5.95 13.00
CA TYR A 421 10.59 5.01 12.10
C TYR A 421 12.08 5.33 11.91
N ALA A 422 12.48 6.60 12.00
CA ALA A 422 13.88 7.01 11.88
C ALA A 422 14.67 6.77 13.16
N GLU A 423 14.03 6.85 14.33
CA GLU A 423 14.61 6.63 15.65
C GLU A 423 14.66 5.15 16.06
N MET A 424 13.88 4.28 15.40
CA MET A 424 13.89 2.84 15.63
C MET A 424 15.26 2.22 15.37
N SER A 425 15.59 1.18 16.14
CA SER A 425 16.76 0.35 15.88
C SER A 425 16.65 -0.31 14.49
N GLU A 426 17.79 -0.64 13.88
CA GLU A 426 17.76 -1.32 12.57
C GLU A 426 16.99 -2.65 12.64
N GLU A 427 17.08 -3.39 13.75
CA GLU A 427 16.33 -4.64 13.95
C GLU A 427 14.82 -4.40 13.99
N ASP A 428 14.37 -3.39 14.74
CA ASP A 428 12.95 -3.04 14.81
C ASP A 428 12.41 -2.56 13.45
N ARG A 429 13.21 -1.79 12.70
CA ARG A 429 12.86 -1.34 11.34
C ARG A 429 12.74 -2.49 10.38
N GLU A 430 13.61 -3.49 10.50
CA GLU A 430 13.49 -4.72 9.73
C GLU A 430 12.20 -5.48 10.04
N ASP A 431 11.86 -5.63 11.32
CA ASP A 431 10.63 -6.30 11.74
C ASP A 431 9.36 -5.59 11.28
N VAL A 432 9.29 -4.27 11.45
CA VAL A 432 8.19 -3.45 10.92
C VAL A 432 8.08 -3.58 9.41
N THR A 433 9.23 -3.59 8.70
CA THR A 433 9.24 -3.74 7.25
C THR A 433 8.75 -5.13 6.84
N ARG A 434 9.18 -6.19 7.53
CA ARG A 434 8.69 -7.56 7.31
C ARG A 434 7.17 -7.64 7.50
N ASP A 435 6.66 -7.03 8.56
CA ASP A 435 5.22 -7.02 8.85
C ASP A 435 4.41 -6.23 7.82
N SER A 436 4.89 -5.06 7.41
CA SER A 436 4.28 -4.27 6.32
C SER A 436 4.18 -5.08 5.02
N ILE A 437 5.24 -5.82 4.66
CA ILE A 437 5.27 -6.64 3.45
C ILE A 437 4.33 -7.86 3.56
N ARG A 438 4.18 -8.44 4.76
CA ARG A 438 3.21 -9.52 5.00
C ARG A 438 1.76 -9.02 4.91
N THR A 439 1.47 -7.87 5.52
CA THR A 439 0.16 -7.21 5.40
C THR A 439 -0.17 -6.96 3.94
N LEU A 440 0.80 -6.47 3.15
CA LEU A 440 0.65 -6.32 1.70
C LEU A 440 0.34 -7.66 1.01
N GLY A 441 1.06 -8.74 1.35
CA GLY A 441 0.80 -10.07 0.79
C GLY A 441 -0.62 -10.58 1.07
N ILE A 442 -1.16 -10.30 2.25
CA ILE A 442 -2.54 -10.64 2.62
C ILE A 442 -3.54 -9.82 1.81
N VAL A 443 -3.36 -8.50 1.73
CA VAL A 443 -4.25 -7.62 0.95
C VAL A 443 -4.30 -8.05 -0.52
N ILE A 444 -3.13 -8.32 -1.13
CA ILE A 444 -3.03 -8.82 -2.51
C ILE A 444 -3.77 -10.17 -2.64
N THR A 445 -3.58 -11.08 -1.69
CA THR A 445 -4.27 -12.37 -1.68
C THR A 445 -5.79 -12.20 -1.60
N GLU A 446 -6.29 -11.33 -0.71
CA GLU A 446 -7.73 -11.07 -0.53
C GLU A 446 -8.35 -10.45 -1.78
N LEU A 447 -7.65 -9.49 -2.40
CA LEU A 447 -8.04 -8.91 -3.67
C LEU A 447 -8.13 -9.99 -4.74
N ILE A 448 -7.06 -10.75 -4.99
CA ILE A 448 -7.04 -11.77 -6.05
C ILE A 448 -8.08 -12.86 -5.83
N ILE A 449 -8.27 -13.35 -4.61
CA ILE A 449 -9.27 -14.38 -4.33
C ILE A 449 -10.69 -13.80 -4.34
N GLY A 450 -10.84 -12.48 -4.18
CA GLY A 450 -12.14 -11.80 -4.05
C GLY A 450 -12.88 -12.15 -2.76
N LYS A 451 -12.15 -12.58 -1.72
CA LYS A 451 -12.72 -13.00 -0.42
C LYS A 451 -11.84 -12.53 0.72
N ASN A 452 -12.46 -12.10 1.81
CA ASN A 452 -11.76 -11.84 3.06
C ASN A 452 -11.28 -13.16 3.66
N ILE A 453 -9.98 -13.42 3.57
CA ILE A 453 -9.36 -14.66 4.04
C ILE A 453 -9.19 -14.65 5.56
N CYS A 454 -9.22 -13.48 6.20
CA CYS A 454 -9.15 -13.34 7.65
C CYS A 454 -10.53 -13.48 8.34
N SER A 455 -11.64 -13.17 7.67
CA SER A 455 -12.99 -13.30 8.24
C SER A 455 -13.53 -14.72 8.20
N ALA A 456 -12.94 -15.59 7.37
CA ALA A 456 -13.23 -17.01 7.32
C ALA A 456 -12.69 -17.72 8.58
N ALA A 457 -13.30 -17.44 9.73
CA ALA A 457 -13.19 -18.31 10.89
C ALA A 457 -13.59 -19.73 10.42
N PRO A 458 -12.74 -20.75 10.66
CA PRO A 458 -13.08 -22.11 10.27
C PRO A 458 -14.28 -22.56 11.12
N GLN A 459 -15.49 -22.46 10.58
CA GLN A 459 -16.70 -22.95 11.23
C GLN A 459 -16.64 -24.47 11.52
N VAL A 460 -15.71 -25.19 10.89
CA VAL A 460 -15.62 -26.65 10.98
C VAL A 460 -14.75 -27.13 12.16
N GLU A 461 -13.97 -26.27 12.84
CA GLU A 461 -13.10 -26.66 13.96
C GLU A 461 -13.49 -25.99 15.29
N ALA A 462 -14.76 -25.62 15.45
CA ALA A 462 -15.30 -24.89 16.60
C ALA A 462 -15.37 -25.69 17.94
N LYS A 463 -14.68 -26.83 18.07
CA LYS A 463 -14.75 -27.62 19.32
C LYS A 463 -13.64 -27.36 20.33
N GLU A 464 -12.54 -26.70 19.95
CA GLU A 464 -11.48 -26.38 20.92
C GLU A 464 -11.10 -24.89 20.79
N ALA A 465 -11.72 -24.09 21.67
CA ALA A 465 -11.38 -22.73 22.11
C ALA A 465 -10.85 -21.69 21.07
N LYS A 466 -11.72 -20.71 20.80
CA LYS A 466 -11.52 -19.28 20.43
C LYS A 466 -10.07 -18.71 20.54
N PRO A 467 -9.69 -17.74 19.67
CA PRO A 467 -10.47 -16.54 19.37
C PRO A 467 -10.69 -16.25 17.88
N SER A 468 -11.70 -15.41 17.62
CA SER A 468 -11.92 -14.78 16.32
C SER A 468 -10.64 -14.13 15.83
N PHE A 469 -10.14 -14.57 14.67
CA PHE A 469 -8.96 -14.03 14.00
C PHE A 469 -9.25 -12.64 13.42
N GLN A 470 -9.48 -11.65 14.28
CA GLN A 470 -9.69 -10.27 13.88
C GLN A 470 -8.32 -9.58 13.82
N TYR A 471 -7.45 -10.07 12.92
CA TYR A 471 -6.16 -9.43 12.72
C TYR A 471 -6.37 -8.15 11.91
N SER A 472 -6.27 -7.00 12.60
CA SER A 472 -5.79 -5.77 11.98
C SER A 472 -4.32 -5.99 11.56
N ARG A 473 -3.52 -6.63 12.43
CA ARG A 473 -2.13 -7.02 12.19
C ARG A 473 -1.96 -8.54 12.34
N PRO A 474 -1.63 -9.29 11.29
CA PRO A 474 -1.53 -10.75 11.35
C PRO A 474 -0.31 -11.20 12.16
N ASP A 475 -0.52 -12.02 13.20
CA ASP A 475 0.60 -12.73 13.84
C ASP A 475 1.29 -13.62 12.81
N HIS A 476 2.61 -13.46 12.69
CA HIS A 476 3.45 -14.23 11.77
C HIS A 476 3.23 -15.74 11.91
N ASN A 477 3.11 -16.22 13.15
CA ASN A 477 2.91 -17.63 13.45
C ASN A 477 1.55 -18.15 12.97
N ALA A 478 0.56 -17.27 12.83
CA ALA A 478 -0.77 -17.61 12.34
C ALA A 478 -0.88 -17.56 10.80
N VAL A 479 -0.07 -16.72 10.14
CA VAL A 479 -0.07 -16.56 8.68
C VAL A 479 0.66 -17.70 7.99
N LEU A 480 1.86 -18.04 8.45
CA LEU A 480 2.73 -19.00 7.77
C LEU A 480 2.08 -20.37 7.52
N PRO A 481 1.37 -21.01 8.48
CA PRO A 481 0.76 -22.31 8.22
C PRO A 481 -0.33 -22.28 7.13
N ARG A 482 -0.88 -21.09 6.84
CA ARG A 482 -1.95 -20.88 5.86
C ARG A 482 -1.43 -20.32 4.54
N SER A 483 -0.25 -19.70 4.53
CA SER A 483 0.32 -19.01 3.37
C SER A 483 0.41 -19.95 2.16
N GLN A 484 0.86 -21.19 2.32
CA GLN A 484 0.97 -22.14 1.21
C GLN A 484 -0.39 -22.43 0.56
N LYS A 485 -1.43 -22.58 1.37
CA LYS A 485 -2.80 -22.80 0.86
C LYS A 485 -3.30 -21.57 0.10
N TRP A 486 -2.96 -20.37 0.57
CA TRP A 486 -3.32 -19.12 -0.09
C TRP A 486 -2.55 -18.94 -1.40
N VAL A 487 -1.25 -19.17 -1.41
CA VAL A 487 -0.40 -19.15 -2.60
C VAL A 487 -0.91 -20.14 -3.65
N ASN A 488 -1.28 -21.37 -3.26
CA ASN A 488 -1.85 -22.35 -4.18
C ASN A 488 -3.20 -21.88 -4.77
N LYS A 489 -4.05 -21.22 -3.97
CA LYS A 489 -5.31 -20.65 -4.47
C LYS A 489 -5.07 -19.49 -5.44
N VAL A 490 -4.12 -18.61 -5.12
CA VAL A 490 -3.71 -17.52 -6.01
C VAL A 490 -3.13 -18.11 -7.30
N GLY A 491 -2.34 -19.18 -7.24
CA GLY A 491 -1.82 -19.86 -8.43
C GLY A 491 -2.91 -20.45 -9.32
N ALA A 492 -3.96 -21.01 -8.72
CA ALA A 492 -5.12 -21.50 -9.46
C ALA A 492 -5.95 -20.38 -10.10
N GLU A 493 -6.08 -19.22 -9.43
CA GLU A 493 -6.87 -18.08 -9.92
C GLU A 493 -6.09 -17.23 -10.94
N ALA A 494 -4.85 -16.85 -10.60
CA ALA A 494 -4.06 -15.81 -11.26
C ALA A 494 -2.79 -16.33 -11.96
N GLY A 495 -2.45 -17.61 -11.81
CA GLY A 495 -1.26 -18.21 -12.39
C GLY A 495 -0.02 -18.14 -11.48
N PRO A 496 1.06 -18.85 -11.86
CA PRO A 496 2.24 -19.05 -11.02
C PRO A 496 3.03 -17.77 -10.76
N GLU A 497 3.04 -16.83 -11.71
CA GLU A 497 3.79 -15.56 -11.57
C GLU A 497 3.23 -14.70 -10.43
N ILE A 498 1.90 -14.60 -10.34
CA ILE A 498 1.25 -13.85 -9.27
C ILE A 498 1.26 -14.63 -7.95
N ALA A 499 1.20 -15.97 -8.00
CA ALA A 499 1.40 -16.80 -6.82
C ALA A 499 2.80 -16.57 -6.20
N ASP A 500 3.83 -16.40 -7.03
CA ASP A 500 5.18 -16.06 -6.60
C ASP A 500 5.25 -14.67 -5.97
N VAL A 501 4.57 -13.65 -6.53
CA VAL A 501 4.43 -12.33 -5.91
C VAL A 501 3.89 -12.44 -4.48
N VAL A 502 2.77 -13.14 -4.31
CA VAL A 502 2.14 -13.34 -3.00
C VAL A 502 3.05 -14.12 -2.06
N SER A 503 3.70 -15.18 -2.54
CA SER A 503 4.63 -15.97 -1.75
C SER A 503 5.78 -15.11 -1.22
N ARG A 504 6.39 -14.27 -2.07
CA ARG A 504 7.47 -13.37 -1.66
C ARG A 504 7.03 -12.37 -0.61
N CYS A 505 5.81 -11.83 -0.71
CA CYS A 505 5.28 -10.93 0.31
C CYS A 505 5.01 -11.65 1.64
N LEU A 506 4.33 -12.80 1.62
CA LEU A 506 3.97 -13.53 2.84
C LEU A 506 5.20 -14.08 3.60
N HIS A 507 6.25 -14.47 2.88
CA HIS A 507 7.50 -14.98 3.48
C HIS A 507 8.57 -13.89 3.63
N SER A 508 8.29 -12.66 3.20
CA SER A 508 9.23 -11.53 3.20
C SER A 508 10.55 -11.83 2.45
N THR A 509 10.51 -12.60 1.36
CA THR A 509 11.69 -13.05 0.59
C THR A 509 12.04 -12.14 -0.59
N LEU A 510 11.81 -10.84 -0.46
CA LEU A 510 12.01 -9.84 -1.52
C LEU A 510 13.48 -9.39 -1.71
N GLY A 511 14.47 -10.20 -1.30
CA GLY A 511 15.89 -9.92 -1.56
C GLY A 511 16.68 -9.47 -0.31
N PRO A 512 17.35 -8.29 -0.32
CA PRO A 512 18.24 -7.84 0.76
C PRO A 512 17.49 -7.67 2.10
N THR A 513 18.23 -7.35 3.15
CA THR A 513 17.66 -7.09 4.49
C THR A 513 16.45 -6.15 4.39
N PRO A 514 15.27 -6.53 4.92
CA PRO A 514 14.05 -5.77 4.74
C PRO A 514 14.15 -4.36 5.34
N ASN A 515 14.32 -3.34 4.51
CA ASN A 515 14.36 -1.95 4.97
C ASN A 515 13.77 -1.03 3.90
N LEU A 516 12.65 -0.37 4.19
CA LEU A 516 11.99 0.51 3.23
C LEU A 516 12.80 1.79 2.92
N SER A 517 13.72 2.18 3.79
CA SER A 517 14.66 3.26 3.49
C SER A 517 15.73 2.85 2.47
N ASP A 518 16.07 1.55 2.39
CA ASP A 518 17.03 1.04 1.40
C ASP A 518 16.43 1.08 -0.01
N LYS A 519 17.10 1.83 -0.89
CA LYS A 519 16.75 1.92 -2.31
C LYS A 519 16.77 0.55 -3.01
N ARG A 520 17.66 -0.37 -2.61
CA ARG A 520 17.75 -1.71 -3.21
C ARG A 520 16.54 -2.56 -2.85
N PHE A 521 16.13 -2.53 -1.59
CA PHE A 521 14.94 -3.24 -1.14
C PHE A 521 13.67 -2.67 -1.78
N ARG A 522 13.52 -1.34 -1.84
CA ARG A 522 12.40 -0.71 -2.58
C ARG A 522 12.37 -1.07 -4.06
N ARG A 523 13.54 -1.18 -4.70
CA ARG A 523 13.64 -1.70 -6.07
C ARG A 523 13.13 -3.12 -6.17
N ALA A 524 13.50 -3.98 -5.23
CA ALA A 524 13.06 -5.37 -5.22
C ALA A 524 11.54 -5.50 -4.99
N ILE A 525 10.93 -4.63 -4.18
CA ILE A 525 9.46 -4.53 -4.08
C ILE A 525 8.87 -4.12 -5.44
N TYR A 526 9.42 -3.09 -6.08
CA TYR A 526 8.89 -2.65 -7.38
C TYR A 526 8.97 -3.75 -8.44
N GLU A 527 10.14 -4.35 -8.62
CA GLU A 527 10.40 -5.38 -9.63
C GLU A 527 9.70 -6.71 -9.32
N GLY A 528 9.61 -7.08 -8.04
CA GLY A 528 9.10 -8.36 -7.58
C GLY A 528 7.62 -8.35 -7.18
N VAL A 529 6.99 -7.18 -7.06
CA VAL A 529 5.58 -7.05 -6.63
C VAL A 529 4.80 -6.13 -7.56
N ILE A 530 5.19 -4.85 -7.66
CA ILE A 530 4.39 -3.85 -8.38
C ILE A 530 4.35 -4.12 -9.88
N ARG A 531 5.52 -4.34 -10.51
CA ARG A 531 5.60 -4.55 -11.96
C ARG A 531 4.82 -5.81 -12.40
N PRO A 532 4.99 -7.00 -11.80
CA PRO A 532 4.20 -8.16 -12.17
C PRO A 532 2.68 -7.97 -12.01
N LEU A 533 2.25 -7.24 -10.97
CA LEU A 533 0.83 -6.91 -10.79
C LEU A 533 0.33 -5.98 -11.89
N LEU A 534 1.11 -4.96 -12.26
CA LEU A 534 0.80 -4.08 -13.38
C LEU A 534 0.76 -4.87 -14.69
N ASP A 535 1.74 -5.72 -14.97
CA ASP A 535 1.79 -6.52 -16.20
C ASP A 535 0.55 -7.42 -16.33
N ALA A 536 0.08 -7.99 -15.22
CA ALA A 536 -1.14 -8.80 -15.16
C ALA A 536 -2.45 -8.03 -15.37
N THR A 537 -2.44 -6.68 -15.33
CA THR A 537 -3.59 -5.87 -15.74
C THR A 537 -3.65 -5.65 -17.26
N ALA A 538 -2.64 -6.09 -18.02
CA ALA A 538 -2.76 -6.01 -19.47
C ALA A 538 -3.92 -6.90 -19.91
N PRO A 539 -4.77 -6.45 -20.86
CA PRO A 539 -5.78 -7.31 -21.43
C PRO A 539 -5.07 -8.58 -21.88
N TRP A 540 -5.53 -9.73 -21.37
CA TRP A 540 -5.01 -11.01 -21.84
C TRP A 540 -5.13 -10.97 -23.35
N PRO A 541 -4.05 -11.21 -24.11
CA PRO A 541 -4.19 -11.36 -25.54
C PRO A 541 -5.25 -12.44 -25.71
N GLU A 542 -6.40 -12.09 -26.30
CA GLU A 542 -7.50 -13.02 -26.54
C GLU A 542 -6.86 -14.24 -27.19
N VAL A 543 -6.70 -15.30 -26.41
CA VAL A 543 -5.92 -16.43 -26.85
C VAL A 543 -6.75 -17.04 -27.95
N PHE A 544 -6.18 -16.98 -29.16
CA PHE A 544 -6.60 -17.64 -30.38
C PHE A 544 -7.41 -18.90 -30.06
N GLU A 545 -8.69 -18.90 -30.45
CA GLU A 545 -9.48 -20.11 -30.53
C GLU A 545 -8.68 -21.12 -31.38
N PHE A 546 -8.14 -22.15 -30.72
CA PHE A 546 -7.43 -23.26 -31.36
C PHE A 546 -8.39 -24.40 -31.66
#